data_AF-E2C721-F1
#
_entry.id   AF-E2C721-F1
#
_cell.length_a   1.000
_cell.length_b   1.000
_cell.length_c   1.000
_cell.angle_alpha   90.00
_cell.angle_beta   90.00
_cell.angle_gamma   90.00
#
_symmetry.space_group_name_H-M   'P 1'
#
loop_
_entity.id
_entity.type
_entity.pdbx_description
1 polymer ?
#
loop_
_entity_poly.entity_id
_entity_poly.type
_entity_poly.pdbx_seq_one_letter_code
_entity_poly.pdbx_strand_id
1 'polypeptide(L)'
;MMEVVRFVPFVIGQLGHLLIYSYEGQKIINHSLELCQKIYNGLWYTIPVNSQRLLLFALRKTIEPSVAMLALVLYGIVNFQRAIIMEQMILVTRLVKQLFNISQK
;
A
#
# COMPACT_ATOMS: atom_id res chain seq x y z
N MET A 1 -20.88 -19.90 14.91
CA MET A 1 -20.63 -18.58 15.55
C MET A 1 -19.21 -18.45 16.11
N MET A 2 -18.70 -19.44 16.87
CA MET A 2 -17.35 -19.39 17.46
C MET A 2 -16.18 -19.34 16.46
N GLU A 3 -16.29 -19.97 15.28
CA GLU A 3 -15.23 -19.89 14.25
C GLU A 3 -14.99 -18.46 13.79
N VAL A 4 -16.05 -17.71 13.48
CA VAL A 4 -15.95 -16.32 12.97
C VAL A 4 -15.26 -15.40 13.99
N VAL A 5 -15.53 -15.58 15.29
CA VAL A 5 -14.92 -14.79 16.37
C VAL A 5 -13.40 -14.96 16.43
N ARG A 6 -12.87 -16.12 16.05
CA ARG A 6 -11.41 -16.37 16.01
C ARG A 6 -10.71 -15.65 14.85
N PHE A 7 -11.42 -15.40 13.75
CA PHE A 7 -10.86 -14.72 12.57
C PHE A 7 -10.84 -13.20 12.72
N VAL A 8 -11.75 -12.60 13.51
CA VAL A 8 -11.81 -11.16 13.76
C VAL A 8 -10.48 -10.56 14.25
N PRO A 9 -9.84 -11.06 15.33
CA PRO A 9 -8.58 -10.48 15.81
C PRO A 9 -7.43 -10.67 14.82
N PHE A 10 -7.43 -11.76 14.05
CA PHE A 10 -6.43 -12.00 13.00
C PHE A 10 -6.54 -10.96 11.88
N VAL A 11 -7.77 -10.68 11.42
CA VAL A 11 -8.03 -9.68 10.38
C VAL A 11 -7.67 -8.28 10.87
N ILE A 12 -7.99 -7.94 12.12
CA ILE A 12 -7.63 -6.65 12.74
C ILE A 12 -6.10 -6.51 12.83
N GLY A 13 -5.38 -7.56 13.22
CA GLY A 13 -3.93 -7.55 13.27
C GLY A 13 -3.29 -7.31 11.89
N GLN A 14 -3.80 -7.98 10.86
CA GLN A 14 -3.33 -7.81 9.48
C GLN A 14 -3.61 -6.39 8.95
N LEU A 15 -4.81 -5.85 9.24
CA LEU A 15 -5.16 -4.46 8.93
C LEU A 15 -4.25 -3.46 9.64
N GLY A 16 -4.00 -3.66 10.93
CA GLY A 16 -3.10 -2.81 11.71
C GLY A 16 -1.68 -2.80 11.16
N HIS A 17 -1.12 -3.97 10.83
CA HIS A 17 0.20 -4.08 10.22
C HIS A 17 0.28 -3.35 8.87
N LEU A 18 -0.75 -3.51 8.04
CA LEU A 18 -0.84 -2.83 6.74
C LEU A 18 -0.93 -1.30 6.89
N LEU A 19 -1.70 -0.82 7.87
CA LEU A 19 -1.84 0.61 8.16
C LEU A 19 -0.53 1.23 8.63
N ILE A 20 0.21 0.57 9.53
CA ILE A 20 1.51 1.05 10.00
C ILE A 20 2.51 1.12 8.84
N TYR A 21 2.60 0.06 8.04
CA TYR A 21 3.48 0.03 6.87
C TYR A 21 3.13 1.11 5.84
N SER A 22 1.83 1.32 5.59
CA SER A 22 1.34 2.35 4.68
C SER A 22 1.59 3.77 5.20
N TYR A 23 1.46 3.98 6.52
CA TYR A 23 1.73 5.27 7.17
C TYR A 23 3.21 5.64 7.08
N GLU A 24 4.11 4.71 7.39
CA GLU A 24 5.55 4.91 7.24
C GLU A 24 5.94 5.18 5.78
N GLY A 25 5.34 4.44 4.83
CA GLY A 25 5.51 4.67 3.40
C GLY A 25 5.08 6.07 2.95
N GLN A 26 3.90 6.53 3.38
CA GLN A 26 3.44 7.89 3.06
C GLN A 26 4.34 8.98 3.65
N LYS A 27 4.84 8.80 4.88
CA LYS A 27 5.72 9.77 5.54
C LYS A 27 7.04 9.95 4.77
N ILE A 28 7.65 8.85 4.32
CA ILE A 28 8.88 8.87 3.52
C ILE A 28 8.64 9.56 2.17
N ILE A 29 7.52 9.25 1.50
CA ILE A 29 7.16 9.86 0.21
C ILE A 29 6.97 11.37 0.38
N ASN A 30 6.18 11.81 1.38
CA ASN A 30 5.94 13.23 1.62
C ASN A 30 7.25 13.99 1.91
N HIS A 31 8.13 13.40 2.73
CA HIS A 31 9.40 14.03 3.06
C HIS A 31 10.32 14.14 1.84
N SER A 32 10.37 13.09 1.00
CA SER A 32 11.14 13.10 -0.25
C SER A 32 10.60 14.12 -1.26
N LEU A 33 9.28 14.27 -1.35
CA LEU A 33 8.61 15.23 -2.23
C LEU A 33 8.86 16.67 -1.77
N GLU A 34 8.77 16.94 -0.47
CA GLU A 34 9.04 18.27 0.10
C GLU A 34 10.51 18.68 -0.11
N LEU A 35 11.46 17.75 0.07
CA LEU A 35 12.88 17.98 -0.22
C LEU A 35 13.10 18.31 -1.70
N CYS A 36 12.45 17.55 -2.58
CA CYS A 36 12.51 17.73 -4.02
C CYS A 36 11.95 19.11 -4.44
N GLN A 37 10.80 19.51 -3.88
CA GLN A 37 10.19 20.83 -4.12
C GLN A 37 11.06 21.97 -3.60
N LYS A 38 11.66 21.84 -2.41
CA LYS A 38 12.58 22.84 -1.85
C LYS A 38 13.86 22.99 -2.68
N ILE A 39 14.37 21.90 -3.25
CA ILE A 39 15.51 21.93 -4.17
C ILE A 39 15.13 22.58 -5.51
N TYR A 40 13.94 22.29 -6.03
CA TYR A 40 13.44 22.85 -7.28
C TYR A 40 13.13 24.35 -7.18
N ASN A 41 12.53 24.80 -6.07
CA ASN A 41 12.27 26.22 -5.78
C ASN A 41 13.50 26.95 -5.21
N GLY A 42 14.47 26.22 -4.67
CA GLY A 42 15.73 26.76 -4.19
C GLY A 42 16.63 27.17 -5.36
N LEU A 43 17.60 28.03 -5.09
CA LEU A 43 18.57 28.62 -6.04
C LEU A 43 19.50 27.58 -6.71
N TRP A 44 18.97 26.52 -7.31
CA TRP A 44 19.73 25.47 -8.01
C TRP A 44 20.56 26.04 -9.17
N TYR A 45 20.07 27.12 -9.77
CA TYR A 45 20.78 27.92 -10.78
C TYR A 45 22.03 28.63 -10.24
N THR A 46 22.11 28.87 -8.93
CA THR A 46 23.23 29.56 -8.27
C THR A 46 24.31 28.59 -7.79
N ILE A 47 24.02 27.28 -7.81
CA ILE A 47 24.95 26.22 -7.42
C ILE A 47 25.94 25.95 -8.58
N PRO A 48 27.25 25.73 -8.31
CA PRO A 48 28.23 25.40 -9.35
C PRO A 48 27.86 24.11 -10.12
N VAL A 49 28.22 24.05 -11.41
CA VAL A 49 27.83 22.99 -12.38
C VAL A 49 28.16 21.56 -11.90
N ASN A 50 29.27 21.37 -11.19
CA ASN A 50 29.65 20.07 -10.64
C ASN A 50 28.65 19.57 -9.57
N SER A 51 28.16 20.48 -8.74
CA SER A 51 27.18 20.19 -7.69
C SER A 51 25.74 20.10 -8.26
N GLN A 52 25.42 20.79 -9.36
CA GLN A 52 24.15 20.63 -10.06
C GLN A 52 23.94 19.22 -10.63
N ARG A 53 24.98 18.60 -11.23
CA ARG A 53 24.90 17.20 -11.71
C ARG A 53 24.63 16.22 -10.56
N LEU A 54 25.29 16.42 -9.43
CA LEU A 54 25.11 15.61 -8.23
C LEU A 54 23.70 15.77 -7.65
N LEU A 55 23.18 17.00 -7.63
CA LEU A 55 21.83 17.32 -7.20
C LEU A 55 20.77 16.64 -8.09
N LEU A 56 20.90 16.75 -9.41
CA LEU A 56 20.01 16.08 -10.38
C LEU A 56 20.03 14.56 -10.21
N PHE A 57 21.20 13.98 -9.98
CA PHE A 57 21.33 12.54 -9.73
C PHE A 57 20.65 12.14 -8.40
N ALA A 58 20.85 12.92 -7.34
CA ALA A 58 20.21 12.70 -6.04
C ALA A 58 18.68 12.83 -6.12
N LEU A 59 18.18 13.82 -6.87
CA LEU A 59 16.76 14.04 -7.13
C LEU A 59 16.13 12.84 -7.86
N ARG A 60 16.80 12.37 -8.92
CA ARG A 60 16.35 11.19 -9.67
C ARG A 60 16.32 9.94 -8.79
N LYS A 61 17.38 9.74 -7.99
CA LYS A 61 17.51 8.66 -7.02
C LYS A 61 16.51 8.70 -5.87
N THR A 62 15.90 9.84 -5.56
CA THR A 62 14.83 9.96 -4.55
C THR A 62 13.44 9.76 -5.15
N ILE A 63 13.24 10.18 -6.39
CA ILE A 63 11.97 9.97 -7.11
C ILE A 63 11.76 8.47 -7.42
N GLU A 64 12.77 7.75 -7.90
CA GLU A 64 12.68 6.31 -8.21
C GLU A 64 12.14 5.43 -7.04
N PRO A 65 12.72 5.48 -5.82
CA PRO A 65 12.22 4.70 -4.69
C PRO A 65 10.87 5.20 -4.17
N SER A 66 10.55 6.51 -4.30
CA SER A 66 9.24 7.03 -3.92
C SER A 66 8.11 6.43 -4.76
N VAL A 67 8.34 6.27 -6.08
CA VAL A 67 7.39 5.63 -7.01
C VAL A 67 7.24 4.14 -6.71
N ALA A 68 8.35 3.45 -6.42
CA ALA A 68 8.32 2.04 -6.05
C ALA A 68 7.56 1.81 -4.72
N MET A 69 7.77 2.67 -3.73
CA MET A 69 7.05 2.62 -2.45
C MET A 69 5.54 2.85 -2.65
N LEU A 70 5.16 3.83 -3.49
CA LEU A 70 3.77 4.13 -3.83
C LEU A 70 3.09 2.95 -4.54
N ALA A 71 3.82 2.29 -5.46
CA ALA A 71 3.37 1.08 -6.13
C ALA A 71 3.17 -0.09 -5.16
N LEU A 72 4.07 -0.30 -4.19
CA LEU A 72 3.94 -1.33 -3.17
C LEU A 72 2.73 -1.11 -2.25
N VAL A 73 2.49 0.14 -1.82
CA VAL A 73 1.32 0.49 -1.01
C VAL A 73 0.02 0.29 -1.80
N LEU A 74 -0.05 0.77 -3.05
CA LEU A 74 -1.20 0.53 -3.93
C LEU A 74 -1.43 -0.96 -4.18
N TYR A 75 -0.37 -1.71 -4.44
CA TYR A 75 -0.43 -3.16 -4.60
C TYR A 75 -0.95 -3.86 -3.33
N GLY A 76 -0.48 -3.44 -2.16
CA GLY A 76 -0.97 -3.94 -0.86
C GLY A 76 -2.47 -3.70 -0.67
N ILE A 77 -2.95 -2.48 -0.94
CA ILE A 77 -4.37 -2.11 -0.83
C ILE A 77 -5.22 -2.94 -1.81
N VAL A 78 -4.80 -3.05 -3.07
CA VAL A 78 -5.54 -3.80 -4.10
C VAL A 78 -5.62 -5.29 -3.77
N ASN A 79 -4.53 -5.88 -3.29
CA ASN A 79 -4.53 -7.30 -2.90
C ASN A 79 -5.37 -7.56 -1.65
N PHE A 80 -5.35 -6.65 -0.69
CA PHE A 80 -6.21 -6.74 0.48
C PHE A 80 -7.70 -6.71 0.09
N GLN A 81 -8.07 -5.79 -0.81
CA GLN A 81 -9.44 -5.71 -1.32
C GLN A 81 -9.85 -6.97 -2.10
N ARG A 82 -8.94 -7.54 -2.88
CA ARG A 82 -9.15 -8.85 -3.56
C ARG A 82 -9.34 -9.99 -2.57
N ALA A 83 -8.58 -10.04 -1.48
CA ALA A 83 -8.71 -11.08 -0.45
C ALA A 83 -10.09 -11.05 0.22
N ILE A 84 -10.61 -9.85 0.54
CA ILE A 84 -11.96 -9.69 1.09
C ILE A 84 -13.01 -10.23 0.10
N ILE A 85 -12.90 -9.88 -1.18
CA ILE A 85 -13.86 -10.33 -2.21
C ILE A 85 -13.82 -11.87 -2.36
N MET A 86 -12.64 -12.48 -2.30
CA MET A 86 -12.49 -13.94 -2.34
C MET A 86 -13.17 -14.62 -1.15
N GLU A 87 -12.98 -14.11 0.08
CA GLU A 87 -13.66 -14.63 1.28
C GLU A 87 -15.19 -14.60 1.14
N GLN A 88 -15.73 -13.48 0.65
CA GLN A 88 -17.18 -13.35 0.41
C GLN A 88 -17.69 -14.34 -0.65
N MET A 89 -16.95 -14.53 -1.75
CA MET A 89 -17.27 -15.50 -2.81
C MET A 89 -17.25 -16.96 -2.30
N ILE A 90 -16.31 -17.31 -1.43
CA ILE A 90 -16.21 -18.64 -0.82
C ILE A 90 -17.43 -18.93 0.06
N LEU A 91 -17.85 -17.94 0.86
CA LEU A 91 -19.05 -18.03 1.71
C LEU A 91 -20.33 -18.24 0.89
N VAL A 92 -20.51 -17.48 -0.19
CA VAL A 92 -21.66 -17.64 -1.10
C VAL A 92 -21.69 -19.05 -1.71
N THR A 93 -20.55 -19.55 -2.17
CA THR A 93 -20.46 -20.90 -2.76
C THR A 93 -20.82 -21.99 -1.76
N ARG A 94 -20.40 -21.85 -0.49
CA ARG A 94 -20.76 -22.78 0.58
C ARG A 94 -22.27 -22.75 0.88
N LEU A 95 -22.88 -21.56 0.93
CA LEU A 95 -24.32 -21.41 1.16
C LEU A 95 -25.14 -22.03 0.03
N VAL A 96 -24.77 -21.79 -1.23
CA VAL A 96 -25.45 -22.39 -2.39
C VAL A 96 -25.37 -23.92 -2.34
N LYS A 97 -24.20 -24.49 -1.99
CA LYS A 97 -24.07 -25.95 -1.81
C LYS A 97 -24.93 -26.50 -0.68
N GLN A 98 -25.05 -25.78 0.44
CA GLN A 98 -25.90 -26.18 1.56
C GLN A 98 -27.39 -26.15 1.17
N LEU A 99 -27.85 -25.09 0.50
CA LEU A 99 -29.22 -24.97 0.02
C LEU A 99 -29.57 -26.04 -1.01
N PHE A 100 -28.66 -26.33 -1.94
CA PHE A 100 -28.83 -27.41 -2.91
C PHE A 100 -28.94 -28.77 -2.23
N ASN A 101 -28.08 -29.04 -1.24
CA ASN A 101 -28.11 -30.30 -0.48
C ASN A 101 -29.38 -30.46 0.38
N ILE A 102 -29.95 -29.36 0.87
CA ILE A 102 -31.24 -29.36 1.59
C ILE A 102 -32.41 -29.57 0.61
N SER A 103 -32.34 -29.02 -0.61
CA SER A 103 -33.38 -29.19 -1.63
C SER A 103 -33.42 -30.58 -2.27
N GLN A 104 -32.34 -31.36 -2.15
CA GLN A 104 -32.23 -32.73 -2.67
C GLN A 104 -32.56 -33.81 -1.62
N LYS A 105 -32.97 -33.40 -0.41
CA LYS A 105 -33.30 -34.27 0.72
C LYS A 105 -34.76 -34.11 1.11
#